data_AF-X1FVC7-F1
#
_entry.id   AF-X1FVC7-F1
#
_cell.length_a   1.000
_cell.length_b   1.000
_cell.length_c   1.000
_cell.angle_alpha   90.00
_cell.angle_beta   90.00
_cell.angle_gamma   90.00
#
_symmetry.space_group_name_H-M   'P 1'
#
loop_
_entity.id
_entity.type
_entity.pdbx_description
1 polymer ?
#
loop_
_entity_poly.entity_id
_entity_poly.type
_entity_poly.pdbx_seq_one_letter_code
_entity_poly.pdbx_strand_id
1 'polypeptide(L)'
;SPSRPSPAEKQILAGEAELELVPQGTLAERIRAGGAGIPAFYTPTGVSTVIEEGKEKKDFDGRPYLLEHALKADYAFVRAYKADEMGNLIYRGTQRQFNPIMAMAARVTIAEVDEVVKPGDLDPDVIITPGIFVQRIVKVKEDPGFPRHLERSFQAKEAG
;
A
#
# COMPACT_ATOMS: atom_id res chain seq x y z
N SER A 1 -13.96 13.15 14.93
CA SER A 1 -14.35 14.57 15.02
C SER A 1 -13.22 15.28 15.74
N PRO A 2 -12.83 16.51 15.37
CA PRO A 2 -11.83 17.29 16.13
C PRO A 2 -12.17 17.40 17.64
N SER A 3 -13.46 17.29 17.97
CA SER A 3 -13.99 17.32 19.34
C SER A 3 -14.08 15.95 20.05
N ARG A 4 -13.71 14.83 19.39
CA ARG A 4 -13.70 13.50 20.02
C ARG A 4 -12.55 12.66 19.45
N PRO A 5 -11.51 12.37 20.26
CA PRO A 5 -10.39 11.56 19.79
C PRO A 5 -10.84 10.14 19.48
N SER A 6 -10.36 9.63 18.35
CA SER A 6 -10.49 8.25 17.90
C SER A 6 -9.82 7.28 18.90
N PRO A 7 -10.17 5.98 18.87
CA PRO A 7 -9.49 4.98 19.69
C PRO A 7 -7.97 5.01 19.53
N ALA A 8 -7.47 5.17 18.30
CA ALA A 8 -6.04 5.26 18.01
C ALA A 8 -5.39 6.50 18.65
N GLU A 9 -5.99 7.68 18.50
CA GLU A 9 -5.48 8.92 19.12
C GLU A 9 -5.41 8.80 20.65
N LYS A 10 -6.38 8.14 21.28
CA LYS A 10 -6.35 7.89 22.73
C LYS A 10 -5.18 7.00 23.14
N GLN A 11 -4.92 5.93 22.41
CA GLN A 11 -3.80 5.01 22.68
C GLN A 11 -2.46 5.71 22.51
N ILE A 12 -2.31 6.53 21.47
CA ILE A 12 -1.10 7.32 21.24
C ILE A 12 -0.87 8.31 22.38
N LEU A 13 -1.90 9.05 22.79
CA LEU A 13 -1.81 10.02 23.90
C LEU A 13 -1.56 9.35 25.26
N ALA A 14 -2.01 8.11 25.44
CA ALA A 14 -1.76 7.30 26.63
C ALA A 14 -0.36 6.65 26.63
N GLY A 15 0.40 6.73 25.52
CA GLY A 15 1.68 6.04 25.36
C GLY A 15 1.55 4.53 25.15
N GLU A 16 0.36 4.03 24.82
CA GLU A 16 0.09 2.62 24.55
C GLU A 16 0.42 2.23 23.11
N ALA A 17 0.56 3.22 22.22
CA ALA A 17 0.93 3.04 20.82
C ALA A 17 1.94 4.12 20.39
N GLU A 18 3.01 3.69 19.71
CA GLU A 18 3.97 4.60 19.09
C GLU A 18 3.48 5.05 17.71
N LEU A 19 3.72 6.32 17.38
CA LEU A 19 3.34 6.90 16.09
C LEU A 19 4.57 7.42 15.36
N GLU A 20 4.85 6.83 14.19
CA GLU A 20 5.76 7.39 13.21
C GLU A 20 4.95 8.09 12.10
N LEU A 21 5.11 9.41 11.95
CA LEU A 21 4.50 10.15 10.86
C LEU A 21 5.40 10.08 9.62
N VAL A 22 4.85 9.58 8.51
CA VAL A 22 5.57 9.45 7.23
C VAL A 22 4.73 10.03 6.11
N PRO A 23 5.26 10.95 5.28
CA PRO A 23 4.57 11.42 4.08
C PRO A 23 4.17 10.26 3.17
N GLN A 24 2.98 10.30 2.56
CA GLN A 24 2.45 9.17 1.79
C GLN A 24 3.38 8.72 0.65
N GLY A 25 4.00 9.66 -0.07
CA GLY A 25 4.96 9.35 -1.13
C GLY A 25 6.22 8.66 -0.60
N THR A 26 6.74 9.15 0.54
CA THR A 26 7.87 8.53 1.24
C THR A 26 7.51 7.13 1.73
N LEU A 27 6.32 6.94 2.32
CA LEU A 27 5.87 5.61 2.77
C LEU A 27 5.80 4.63 1.60
N ALA A 28 5.21 5.04 0.47
CA ALA A 28 5.14 4.21 -0.72
C ALA A 28 6.54 3.83 -1.24
N GLU A 29 7.46 4.78 -1.28
CA GLU A 29 8.81 4.55 -1.77
C GLU A 29 9.65 3.70 -0.79
N ARG A 30 9.47 3.86 0.53
CA ARG A 30 10.09 2.98 1.55
C ARG A 30 9.67 1.52 1.36
N ILE A 31 8.37 1.27 1.16
CA ILE A 31 7.86 -0.08 0.90
C ILE A 31 8.42 -0.61 -0.42
N ARG A 32 8.37 0.18 -1.50
CA ARG A 32 8.90 -0.20 -2.81
C ARG A 32 10.40 -0.52 -2.75
N ALA A 33 11.19 0.31 -2.08
CA ALA A 33 12.62 0.10 -1.86
C ALA A 33 12.88 -1.22 -1.11
N GLY A 34 12.05 -1.52 -0.11
CA GLY A 34 12.06 -2.80 0.61
C GLY A 34 11.92 -3.99 -0.33
N GLY A 35 10.91 -3.99 -1.19
CA GLY A 35 10.69 -5.07 -2.16
C GLY A 35 11.75 -5.15 -3.26
N ALA A 36 12.36 -4.02 -3.63
CA ALA A 36 13.41 -3.95 -4.65
C ALA A 36 14.83 -4.27 -4.11
N GLY A 37 14.99 -4.46 -2.80
CA GLY A 37 16.30 -4.68 -2.19
C GLY A 37 17.16 -3.43 -2.06
N ILE A 38 16.58 -2.23 -2.18
CA ILE A 38 17.27 -0.95 -1.99
C ILE A 38 17.24 -0.63 -0.49
N PRO A 39 18.38 -0.49 0.21
CA PRO A 39 18.37 -0.31 1.67
C PRO A 39 17.90 1.08 2.12
N ALA A 40 18.18 2.12 1.34
CA ALA A 40 17.79 3.50 1.61
C ALA A 40 17.81 4.35 0.33
N PHE A 41 17.11 5.48 0.34
CA PHE A 41 17.06 6.44 -0.76
C PHE A 41 16.94 7.87 -0.22
N TYR A 42 17.29 8.87 -1.03
CA TYR A 42 17.12 10.29 -0.68
C TYR A 42 15.85 10.86 -1.32
N THR A 43 15.09 11.67 -0.58
CA THR A 43 13.90 12.38 -1.06
C THR A 43 13.84 13.82 -0.53
N PRO A 44 13.34 14.81 -1.29
CA PRO A 44 13.19 16.17 -0.78
C PRO A 44 11.97 16.30 0.13
N THR A 45 11.10 15.29 0.18
CA THR A 45 9.86 15.31 0.96
C THR A 45 10.15 15.34 2.46
N GLY A 46 9.68 16.37 3.16
CA GLY A 46 9.81 16.53 4.60
C GLY A 46 10.94 17.47 5.05
N VAL A 47 11.78 17.93 4.12
CA VAL A 47 12.79 18.97 4.40
C VAL A 47 12.14 20.21 4.98
N SER A 48 12.78 20.80 5.99
CA SER A 48 12.30 21.99 6.72
C SER A 48 10.94 21.80 7.41
N THR A 49 10.58 20.56 7.72
CA THR A 49 9.37 20.22 8.50
C THR A 49 9.75 19.35 9.71
N VAL A 50 8.78 19.04 10.58
CA VAL A 50 8.99 18.10 11.70
C VAL A 50 9.46 16.71 11.27
N ILE A 51 9.24 16.32 10.00
CA ILE A 51 9.67 15.03 9.44
C ILE A 51 11.21 14.94 9.29
N GLU A 52 11.90 16.08 9.22
CA GLU A 52 13.36 16.16 9.06
C GLU A 52 14.11 15.78 10.34
N GLU A 53 13.49 15.90 11.51
CA GLU A 53 14.14 15.72 12.79
C GLU A 53 14.81 14.34 12.92
N GLY A 54 16.11 14.33 13.23
CA GLY A 54 16.89 13.10 13.40
C GLY A 54 17.31 12.39 12.11
N LYS A 55 16.98 12.90 10.92
CA LYS A 55 17.34 12.26 9.63
C LYS A 55 18.63 12.82 9.03
N GLU A 56 19.36 11.95 8.34
CA GLU A 56 20.53 12.37 7.56
C GLU A 56 20.09 13.25 6.38
N LYS A 57 20.84 14.33 6.15
CA LYS A 57 20.64 15.24 5.02
C LYS A 57 21.80 15.19 4.06
N LYS A 58 21.49 15.26 2.76
CA LYS A 58 22.48 15.40 1.71
C LYS A 58 22.02 16.42 0.67
N ASP A 59 22.95 17.26 0.24
CA ASP A 59 22.71 18.19 -0.87
C ASP A 59 22.97 17.50 -2.21
N PHE A 60 22.04 17.70 -3.14
CA PHE A 60 22.18 17.34 -4.55
C PHE A 60 21.82 18.57 -5.38
N ASP A 61 22.79 19.10 -6.12
CA ASP A 61 22.63 20.25 -7.02
C ASP A 61 22.03 21.50 -6.33
N GLY A 62 22.46 21.79 -5.10
CA GLY A 62 22.01 22.93 -4.31
C GLY A 62 20.62 22.76 -3.70
N ARG A 63 20.10 21.52 -3.66
CA ARG A 63 18.84 21.17 -3.02
C ARG A 63 19.08 20.11 -1.94
N PRO A 64 18.58 20.32 -0.70
CA PRO A 64 18.66 19.33 0.37
C PRO A 64 17.65 18.19 0.18
N TYR A 65 18.07 16.98 0.57
CA TYR A 65 17.25 15.76 0.59
C TYR A 65 17.46 15.02 1.90
N LEU A 66 16.44 14.28 2.35
CA LEU A 66 16.47 13.42 3.53
C LEU A 66 16.71 11.97 3.14
N LEU A 67 17.58 11.28 3.89
CA LEU A 67 17.74 9.83 3.78
C LEU A 67 16.55 9.12 4.43
N GLU A 68 15.93 8.20 3.69
CA GLU A 68 14.82 7.36 4.13
C GLU A 68 15.18 5.89 3.96
N HIS A 69 14.86 5.07 4.97
CA HIS A 69 15.17 3.65 4.98
C HIS A 69 14.01 2.81 4.46
N ALA A 70 14.35 1.76 3.71
CA ALA A 70 13.36 0.81 3.22
C ALA A 70 12.53 0.19 4.34
N LEU A 71 11.26 -0.06 4.04
CA LEU A 71 10.30 -0.69 4.94
C LEU A 71 9.99 -2.09 4.42
N LYS A 72 10.18 -3.10 5.28
CA LYS A 72 9.86 -4.50 5.02
C LYS A 72 8.92 -5.02 6.11
N ALA A 73 8.19 -6.08 5.80
CA ALA A 73 7.30 -6.73 6.77
C ALA A 73 7.46 -8.26 6.73
N ASP A 74 7.07 -8.93 7.81
CA ASP A 74 6.94 -10.39 7.81
C ASP A 74 5.76 -10.85 6.95
N TYR A 75 4.64 -10.13 7.04
CA TYR A 75 3.40 -10.44 6.35
C TYR A 75 2.83 -9.24 5.63
N ALA A 76 2.28 -9.45 4.43
CA ALA A 76 1.43 -8.49 3.74
C ALA A 76 0.05 -9.11 3.50
N PHE A 77 -0.99 -8.39 3.93
CA PHE A 77 -2.37 -8.69 3.57
C PHE A 77 -2.78 -7.71 2.47
N VAL A 78 -3.06 -8.22 1.28
CA VAL A 78 -3.38 -7.41 0.10
C VAL A 78 -4.72 -7.79 -0.48
N ARG A 79 -5.39 -6.84 -1.13
CA ARG A 79 -6.65 -7.05 -1.84
C ARG A 79 -6.44 -6.88 -3.34
N ALA A 80 -6.83 -7.86 -4.12
CA ALA A 80 -6.85 -7.78 -5.59
C ALA A 80 -8.22 -8.16 -6.15
N TYR A 81 -8.46 -7.87 -7.42
CA TYR A 81 -9.73 -8.21 -8.07
C TYR A 81 -9.77 -9.69 -8.43
N LYS A 82 -8.83 -10.16 -9.24
CA LYS A 82 -8.67 -11.57 -9.57
C LYS A 82 -7.25 -12.04 -9.31
N ALA A 83 -7.12 -13.31 -9.00
CA ALA A 83 -5.86 -14.04 -9.06
C ALA A 83 -6.00 -15.25 -10.00
N ASP A 84 -4.92 -15.64 -10.67
CA ASP A 84 -4.82 -17.02 -11.16
C ASP A 84 -4.27 -17.95 -10.07
N GLU A 85 -4.35 -19.27 -10.28
CA GLU A 85 -3.81 -20.27 -9.34
C GLU A 85 -2.29 -20.19 -9.15
N MET A 86 -1.56 -19.47 -10.02
CA MET A 86 -0.12 -19.21 -9.89
C MET A 86 0.19 -17.98 -9.03
N GLY A 87 -0.83 -17.22 -8.60
CA GLY A 87 -0.69 -16.04 -7.76
C GLY A 87 -0.58 -14.71 -8.51
N ASN A 88 -0.71 -14.70 -9.83
CA ASN A 88 -0.71 -13.45 -10.59
C ASN A 88 -1.95 -12.63 -10.26
N LEU A 89 -1.79 -11.34 -9.94
CA LEU A 89 -2.88 -10.49 -9.51
C LEU A 89 -3.19 -9.37 -10.51
N ILE A 90 -4.48 -9.14 -10.72
CA ILE A 90 -5.01 -7.94 -11.37
C ILE A 90 -5.88 -7.15 -10.41
N TYR A 91 -5.95 -5.84 -10.60
CA TYR A 91 -6.66 -4.90 -9.72
C TYR A 91 -7.73 -4.13 -10.47
N ARG A 92 -8.75 -3.65 -9.75
CA ARG A 92 -9.84 -2.85 -10.34
C ARG A 92 -9.80 -1.42 -9.83
N GLY A 93 -9.55 -0.48 -10.75
CA GLY A 93 -9.58 0.96 -10.48
C GLY A 93 -8.65 1.37 -9.34
N THR A 94 -9.14 2.20 -8.43
CA THR A 94 -8.36 2.73 -7.32
C THR A 94 -8.01 1.68 -6.26
N GLN A 95 -8.54 0.45 -6.31
CA GLN A 95 -8.21 -0.59 -5.34
C GLN A 95 -6.74 -1.04 -5.41
N ARG A 96 -6.02 -0.73 -6.50
CA ARG A 96 -4.60 -1.09 -6.66
C ARG A 96 -3.75 -0.52 -5.53
N GLN A 97 -3.78 0.80 -5.32
CA GLN A 97 -3.01 1.55 -4.31
C GLN A 97 -1.64 0.92 -3.94
N PHE A 98 -1.46 0.59 -2.66
CA PHE A 98 -0.24 0.05 -2.08
C PHE A 98 -0.10 -1.48 -2.25
N ASN A 99 -1.14 -2.19 -2.72
CA ASN A 99 -1.15 -3.65 -2.75
C ASN A 99 0.06 -4.26 -3.48
N PRO A 100 0.45 -3.79 -4.67
CA PRO A 100 1.60 -4.36 -5.37
C PRO A 100 2.92 -4.18 -4.60
N ILE A 101 3.16 -2.98 -4.07
CA ILE A 101 4.41 -2.68 -3.37
C ILE A 101 4.48 -3.39 -2.02
N MET A 102 3.36 -3.52 -1.31
CA MET A 102 3.29 -4.31 -0.07
C MET A 102 3.55 -5.79 -0.33
N ALA A 103 2.99 -6.35 -1.41
CA ALA A 103 3.23 -7.74 -1.80
C ALA A 103 4.72 -8.03 -2.05
N MET A 104 5.43 -7.08 -2.66
CA MET A 104 6.88 -7.20 -2.92
C MET A 104 7.74 -7.02 -1.65
N ALA A 105 7.27 -6.24 -0.67
CA ALA A 105 8.05 -5.86 0.50
C ALA A 105 7.90 -6.79 1.71
N ALA A 106 7.11 -7.86 1.59
CA ALA A 106 6.86 -8.81 2.67
C ALA A 106 7.47 -10.18 2.41
N ARG A 107 7.79 -10.90 3.50
CA ARG A 107 8.23 -12.30 3.43
C ARG A 107 7.10 -13.24 3.04
N VAL A 108 5.89 -12.99 3.52
CA VAL A 108 4.69 -13.77 3.19
C VAL A 108 3.52 -12.86 2.85
N THR A 109 3.11 -12.87 1.59
CA THR A 109 1.96 -12.17 1.06
C THR A 109 0.76 -13.09 0.95
N ILE A 110 -0.36 -12.63 1.50
CA ILE A 110 -1.66 -13.27 1.47
C ILE A 110 -2.59 -12.33 0.70
N ALA A 111 -3.00 -12.76 -0.50
CA ALA A 111 -3.87 -12.00 -1.37
C ALA A 111 -5.33 -12.45 -1.20
N GLU A 112 -6.17 -11.55 -0.70
CA GLU A 112 -7.61 -11.69 -0.76
C GLU A 112 -8.12 -11.28 -2.16
N VAL A 113 -8.97 -12.09 -2.79
CA VAL A 113 -9.48 -11.84 -4.17
C VAL A 113 -10.96 -12.14 -4.34
N ASP A 114 -11.61 -11.48 -5.30
CA ASP A 114 -13.00 -11.76 -5.65
C ASP A 114 -13.16 -13.05 -6.44
N GLU A 115 -12.21 -13.30 -7.34
CA GLU A 115 -12.23 -14.43 -8.25
C GLU A 115 -10.85 -15.10 -8.32
N VAL A 116 -10.87 -16.43 -8.39
CA VAL A 116 -9.70 -17.24 -8.71
C VAL A 116 -9.98 -17.90 -10.05
N VAL A 117 -9.07 -17.71 -11.01
CA VAL A 117 -9.17 -18.21 -12.38
C VAL A 117 -8.03 -19.20 -12.69
N LYS A 118 -8.11 -19.89 -13.82
CA LYS A 118 -7.04 -20.84 -14.19
C LYS A 118 -5.82 -20.09 -14.76
N PRO A 119 -4.62 -20.69 -14.68
CA PRO A 119 -3.46 -20.15 -15.38
C PRO A 119 -3.75 -19.98 -16.88
N GLY A 120 -3.42 -18.80 -17.43
CA GLY A 120 -3.71 -18.44 -18.82
C GLY A 120 -5.03 -17.71 -19.05
N ASP A 121 -5.94 -17.67 -18.06
CA ASP A 121 -7.18 -16.89 -18.16
C ASP A 121 -6.95 -15.39 -17.91
N LEU A 122 -5.82 -15.02 -17.30
CA LEU A 122 -5.37 -13.64 -17.18
C LEU A 122 -4.45 -13.29 -18.35
N ASP A 123 -4.76 -12.19 -19.04
CA ASP A 123 -3.87 -11.62 -20.05
C ASP A 123 -2.54 -11.20 -19.38
N PRO A 124 -1.38 -11.72 -19.84
CA PRO A 124 -0.08 -11.39 -19.26
C PRO A 124 0.22 -9.89 -19.20
N ASP A 125 -0.27 -9.10 -20.16
CA ASP A 125 0.03 -7.65 -20.25
C ASP A 125 -0.73 -6.82 -19.21
N VAL A 126 -1.75 -7.39 -18.55
CA VAL A 126 -2.52 -6.71 -17.50
C VAL A 126 -2.16 -7.18 -16.09
N ILE A 127 -1.28 -8.17 -15.95
CA ILE A 127 -0.79 -8.64 -14.65
C ILE A 127 0.04 -7.53 -14.01
N ILE A 128 -0.38 -7.09 -12.82
CA ILE A 128 0.27 -6.00 -12.09
C ILE A 128 1.23 -6.53 -11.04
N THR A 129 0.81 -7.57 -10.31
CA THR A 129 1.65 -8.24 -9.32
C THR A 129 1.89 -9.66 -9.78
N PRO A 130 3.10 -9.97 -10.27
CA PRO A 130 3.48 -11.33 -10.65
C PRO A 130 3.37 -12.28 -9.45
N GLY A 131 2.98 -13.52 -9.71
CA GLY A 131 2.72 -14.53 -8.69
C GLY A 131 3.91 -14.89 -7.81
N ILE A 132 5.14 -14.57 -8.24
CA ILE A 132 6.35 -14.72 -7.42
C ILE A 132 6.27 -13.95 -6.09
N PHE A 133 5.49 -12.86 -6.02
CA PHE A 133 5.31 -12.05 -4.82
C PHE A 133 4.13 -12.49 -3.95
N VAL A 134 3.44 -13.58 -4.29
CA VAL A 134 2.21 -14.02 -3.62
C VAL A 134 2.35 -15.46 -3.15
N GLN A 135 2.24 -15.69 -1.85
CA GLN A 135 2.41 -17.02 -1.26
C GLN A 135 1.08 -17.71 -0.97
N ARG A 136 0.01 -16.96 -0.77
CA ARG A 136 -1.33 -17.51 -0.49
C ARG A 136 -2.41 -16.67 -1.15
N ILE A 137 -3.44 -17.34 -1.64
CA ILE A 137 -4.63 -16.72 -2.24
C ILE A 137 -5.85 -17.12 -1.41
N VAL A 138 -6.69 -16.16 -1.08
CA VAL A 138 -7.94 -16.39 -0.35
C VAL A 138 -9.08 -15.79 -1.17
N LYS A 139 -9.98 -16.65 -1.66
CA LYS A 139 -11.20 -16.19 -2.33
C LYS A 139 -12.21 -15.70 -1.30
N VAL A 140 -12.68 -14.47 -1.46
CA VAL A 140 -13.73 -13.88 -0.63
C VAL A 140 -15.04 -14.64 -0.81
N LYS A 141 -15.72 -14.93 0.30
CA LYS A 141 -17.10 -15.44 0.26
C LYS A 141 -18.05 -14.29 -0.05
N GLU A 142 -19.02 -14.53 -0.91
CA GLU A 142 -20.08 -13.55 -1.14
C GLU A 142 -20.83 -13.23 0.14
N ASP A 143 -20.93 -11.94 0.46
CA ASP A 143 -21.84 -11.42 1.47
C ASP A 143 -23.08 -10.87 0.76
N PRO A 144 -24.25 -11.53 0.90
CA PRO A 144 -25.49 -11.06 0.29
C PRO A 144 -25.94 -9.68 0.80
N GLY A 145 -25.49 -9.27 1.99
CA GLY A 145 -25.89 -8.03 2.65
C GLY A 145 -25.04 -6.81 2.30
N PHE A 146 -23.88 -6.99 1.66
CA PHE A 146 -22.98 -5.88 1.35
C PHE A 146 -22.35 -6.01 -0.06
N PRO A 147 -22.71 -5.14 -1.02
CA PRO A 147 -22.18 -5.22 -2.37
C PRO A 147 -20.67 -4.94 -2.39
N ARG A 148 -19.90 -5.90 -2.92
CA ARG A 148 -18.42 -5.84 -3.00
C ARG A 148 -17.89 -4.70 -3.87
N HIS A 149 -18.69 -4.28 -4.84
CA HIS A 149 -18.40 -3.15 -5.71
C HIS A 149 -19.63 -2.25 -5.78
N LEU A 150 -19.43 -0.96 -5.53
CA LEU A 150 -20.45 0.03 -5.81
C LEU A 150 -20.54 0.19 -7.34
N GLU A 151 -21.67 -0.22 -7.92
CA GLU A 151 -21.90 -0.04 -9.36
C GLU A 151 -22.14 1.43 -9.75
N ARG A 152 -22.50 2.28 -8.78
CA ARG A 152 -22.78 3.70 -9.02
C ARG A 152 -21.55 4.56 -8.81
N SER A 153 -21.07 5.16 -9.89
CA SER A 153 -20.26 6.37 -9.82
C SER A 153 -21.08 7.49 -9.20
N PHE A 154 -20.64 8.05 -8.08
CA PHE A 154 -21.18 9.33 -7.60
C PHE A 154 -20.69 10.41 -8.56
N GLN A 155 -21.44 10.67 -9.64
CA GLN A 155 -21.24 11.89 -10.41
C GLN A 155 -21.70 13.05 -9.52
N ALA A 156 -20.82 14.02 -9.30
CA ALA A 156 -21.25 15.29 -8.74
C ALA A 156 -22.33 15.83 -9.69
N LYS A 157 -23.53 16.10 -9.17
CA LYS A 157 -24.58 16.76 -9.96
C LYS A 157 -23.95 18.02 -10.56
N GLU A 158 -23.99 18.16 -11.88
CA GLU A 158 -23.66 19.43 -12.51
C GLU A 158 -24.54 20.50 -11.85
N ALA A 159 -23.89 21.54 -11.32
CA ALA A 159 -24.58 22.70 -10.80
C ALA A 159 -25.27 23.38 -11.99
N GLY A 160 -26.60 23.29 -12.02
CA GLY A 160 -27.43 24.09 -12.92
C GLY A 160 -27.47 25.56 -12.55
#